data_AF-A0AAN7D6Z4-F1
#
_entry.id   AF-A0AAN7D6Z4-F1
#
_cell.length_a   1.000
_cell.length_b   1.000
_cell.length_c   1.000
_cell.angle_alpha   90.00
_cell.angle_beta   90.00
_cell.angle_gamma   90.00
#
_symmetry.space_group_name_H-M   'P 1'
#
loop_
_entity.id
_entity.type
_entity.pdbx_description
1 polymer ?
#
loop_
_entity_poly.entity_id
_entity_poly.type
_entity_poly.pdbx_seq_one_letter_code
_entity_poly.pdbx_strand_id
1 'polypeptide(L)'
;MKFLAVLLPLCSATVAVVQARSIRKRDTCNDPSLGYFITLSTITGDQAFEHCQSLGGRLATIGTHNLAPLTALVNNCLGPNSRIRVQAWDTNTFGTASLAMYTGPMAGYGTVNMASNGEALHALCAMTHGTMANDVFLAEPQMSKQGDGQS
;
A
#
# COMPACT_ATOMS: atom_id res chain seq x y z
N MET A 1 24.26 -16.92 55.72
CA MET A 1 22.90 -16.85 55.13
C MET A 1 22.80 -15.50 54.43
N LYS A 2 23.18 -15.37 53.15
CA LYS A 2 22.32 -15.39 51.95
C LYS A 2 21.04 -14.55 52.09
N PHE A 3 20.97 -13.40 51.39
CA PHE A 3 19.85 -13.01 50.52
C PHE A 3 20.33 -11.95 49.50
N LEU A 4 20.41 -12.37 48.24
CA LEU A 4 20.58 -11.52 47.07
C LEU A 4 19.18 -11.07 46.65
N ALA A 5 18.89 -9.77 46.64
CA ALA A 5 17.68 -9.23 46.03
C ALA A 5 18.01 -8.75 44.61
N VAL A 6 17.62 -9.54 43.62
CA VAL A 6 17.75 -9.20 42.20
C VAL A 6 16.62 -8.23 41.85
N LEU A 7 16.98 -6.98 41.58
CA LEU A 7 16.13 -6.00 40.92
C LEU A 7 15.99 -6.40 39.44
N LEU A 8 14.82 -6.94 39.08
CA LEU A 8 14.43 -7.14 37.68
C LEU A 8 13.90 -5.81 37.10
N PRO A 9 14.34 -5.37 35.92
CA PRO A 9 13.80 -4.18 35.28
C PRO A 9 12.46 -4.51 34.59
N LEU A 10 11.39 -3.89 35.08
CA LEU A 10 10.08 -3.80 34.42
C LEU A 10 10.14 -2.79 33.26
N CYS A 11 10.77 -3.13 32.14
CA CYS A 11 10.67 -2.35 30.92
C CYS A 11 10.68 -3.26 29.69
N SER A 12 9.73 -3.02 28.76
CA SER A 12 9.65 -3.56 27.39
C SER A 12 8.62 -4.67 27.12
N ALA A 13 7.33 -4.40 27.33
CA ALA A 13 6.26 -5.24 26.78
C ALA A 13 5.35 -4.53 25.75
N THR A 14 5.55 -3.24 25.47
CA THR A 14 4.63 -2.47 24.60
C THR A 14 5.05 -2.39 23.12
N VAL A 15 6.30 -2.67 22.77
CA VAL A 15 6.81 -2.50 21.40
C VAL A 15 6.47 -3.69 20.47
N ALA A 16 6.37 -4.90 21.01
CA ALA A 16 6.20 -6.12 20.19
C ALA A 16 4.80 -6.26 19.55
N VAL A 17 3.75 -5.74 20.19
CA VAL A 17 2.36 -5.90 19.69
C VAL A 17 2.08 -5.00 18.48
N VAL A 18 2.70 -3.81 18.42
CA VAL A 18 2.54 -2.87 17.30
C VAL A 18 3.26 -3.38 16.05
N GLN A 19 4.46 -3.94 16.20
CA GLN A 19 5.22 -4.53 15.08
C GLN A 19 4.51 -5.75 14.46
N ALA A 20 3.95 -6.66 15.26
CA ALA A 20 3.30 -7.86 14.75
C ALA A 20 2.02 -7.59 13.92
N ARG A 21 1.25 -6.54 14.27
CA ARG A 21 0.08 -6.13 13.48
C ARG A 21 0.47 -5.47 12.15
N SER A 22 1.55 -4.71 12.14
CA SER A 22 2.06 -4.03 10.94
C SER A 22 2.58 -5.01 9.89
N ILE A 23 3.26 -6.08 10.32
CA ILE A 23 3.77 -7.14 9.45
C ILE A 23 2.63 -7.91 8.77
N ARG A 24 1.60 -8.33 9.52
CA ARG A 24 0.43 -9.04 8.95
C ARG A 24 -0.34 -8.20 7.91
N LYS A 25 -0.46 -6.90 8.13
CA LYS A 25 -1.10 -6.00 7.16
C LYS A 25 -0.27 -5.87 5.88
N ARG A 26 1.07 -5.81 5.99
CA ARG A 26 1.98 -5.80 4.83
C ARG A 26 1.89 -7.08 4.02
N ASP A 27 1.83 -8.24 4.66
CA ASP A 27 1.73 -9.54 3.98
C ASP A 27 0.39 -9.67 3.23
N THR A 28 -0.69 -9.05 3.74
CA THR A 28 -2.02 -9.12 3.11
C THR A 28 -2.16 -8.16 1.92
N CYS A 29 -1.37 -7.08 1.91
CA CYS A 29 -1.42 -6.03 0.89
C CYS A 29 -0.36 -6.22 -0.21
N ASN A 30 0.31 -7.37 -0.23
CA ASN A 30 1.36 -7.70 -1.17
C ASN A 30 1.18 -9.14 -1.64
N ASP A 31 1.06 -9.36 -2.95
CA ASP A 31 0.98 -10.68 -3.55
C ASP A 31 2.02 -10.83 -4.67
N PRO A 32 3.21 -11.39 -4.33
CA PRO A 32 4.27 -11.66 -5.30
C PRO A 32 3.88 -12.70 -6.36
N SER A 33 2.91 -13.57 -6.06
CA SER A 33 2.45 -14.59 -7.01
C SER A 33 1.57 -14.00 -8.11
N LEU A 34 0.77 -12.98 -7.75
CA LEU A 34 0.06 -12.15 -8.72
C LEU A 34 0.98 -11.10 -9.34
N GLY A 35 2.05 -10.70 -8.64
CA GLY A 35 2.95 -9.62 -9.05
C GLY A 35 2.41 -8.23 -8.76
N TYR A 36 1.65 -8.07 -7.66
CA TYR A 36 1.03 -6.80 -7.28
C TYR A 36 1.17 -6.47 -5.80
N PHE A 37 1.19 -5.19 -5.47
CA PHE A 37 1.15 -4.69 -4.10
C PHE A 37 0.31 -3.42 -3.98
N ILE A 38 -0.14 -3.12 -2.77
CA ILE A 38 -0.98 -1.95 -2.45
C ILE A 38 -0.17 -0.97 -1.60
N THR A 39 -0.22 0.31 -1.95
CA THR A 39 0.48 1.35 -1.19
C THR A 39 -0.07 1.47 0.23
N LEU A 40 0.80 1.71 1.21
CA LEU A 40 0.37 1.90 2.60
C LEU A 40 -0.25 3.27 2.86
N SER A 41 0.16 4.28 2.08
CA SER A 41 -0.39 5.63 2.11
C SER A 41 -1.42 5.83 1.00
N THR A 42 -2.37 6.73 1.27
CA THR A 42 -3.25 7.28 0.23
C THR A 42 -2.54 8.40 -0.52
N ILE A 43 -2.83 8.51 -1.81
CA ILE A 43 -2.21 9.45 -2.74
C ILE A 43 -3.27 10.00 -3.71
N THR A 44 -3.01 11.19 -4.24
CA THR A 44 -3.85 11.77 -5.29
C THR A 44 -3.61 11.07 -6.61
N GLY A 45 -4.56 11.21 -7.54
CA GLY A 45 -4.50 10.57 -8.85
C GLY A 45 -3.26 10.96 -9.64
N ASP A 46 -2.92 12.25 -9.63
CA ASP A 46 -1.76 12.79 -10.37
C ASP A 46 -0.41 12.25 -9.85
N GLN A 47 -0.36 11.86 -8.57
CA GLN A 47 0.83 11.31 -7.92
C GLN A 47 0.94 9.79 -8.02
N ALA A 48 -0.15 9.11 -8.37
CA ALA A 48 -0.25 7.65 -8.22
C ALA A 48 0.77 6.89 -9.08
N PHE A 49 1.04 7.39 -10.28
CA PHE A 49 1.98 6.78 -11.20
C PHE A 49 3.42 6.85 -10.69
N GLU A 50 3.90 8.06 -10.35
CA GLU A 50 5.25 8.30 -9.85
C GLU A 50 5.48 7.60 -8.51
N HIS A 51 4.46 7.55 -7.66
CA HIS A 51 4.55 6.88 -6.37
C HIS A 51 4.69 5.35 -6.51
N CYS A 52 3.97 4.70 -7.43
CA CYS A 52 4.21 3.28 -7.68
C CYS A 52 5.64 3.03 -8.24
N GLN A 53 6.16 3.94 -9.06
CA GLN A 53 7.53 3.84 -9.60
C GLN A 53 8.60 3.98 -8.53
N SER A 54 8.47 4.93 -7.62
CA SER A 54 9.44 5.11 -6.53
C SER A 54 9.51 3.89 -5.61
N LEU A 55 8.45 3.09 -5.56
CA LEU A 55 8.37 1.82 -4.84
C LEU A 55 8.80 0.60 -5.68
N GLY A 56 9.39 0.81 -6.87
CA GLY A 56 9.87 -0.27 -7.74
C GLY A 56 8.77 -0.98 -8.54
N GLY A 57 7.59 -0.39 -8.64
CA GLY A 57 6.47 -0.91 -9.40
C GLY A 57 6.02 0.03 -10.52
N ARG A 58 4.81 -0.18 -11.01
CA ARG A 58 4.09 0.71 -11.91
C ARG A 58 2.62 0.68 -11.54
N LEU A 59 1.90 1.77 -11.77
CA LEU A 59 0.47 1.81 -11.49
C LEU A 59 -0.24 0.71 -12.31
N ALA A 60 -1.13 -0.04 -11.68
CA ALA A 60 -1.68 -1.26 -12.26
C ALA A 60 -2.67 -0.96 -13.40
N THR A 61 -2.54 -1.68 -14.50
CA THR A 61 -3.60 -1.80 -15.53
C THR A 61 -4.49 -2.98 -15.17
N ILE A 62 -5.80 -2.72 -15.08
CA ILE A 62 -6.82 -3.73 -14.84
C ILE A 62 -7.43 -4.13 -16.17
N GLY A 63 -7.74 -5.40 -16.36
CA GLY A 63 -8.52 -5.88 -17.48
C GLY A 63 -9.39 -7.05 -17.06
N THR A 64 -10.18 -7.54 -18.01
CA THR A 64 -11.13 -8.64 -17.76
C THR A 64 -10.48 -9.89 -17.14
N HIS A 65 -9.25 -10.20 -17.54
CA HIS A 65 -8.51 -11.39 -17.09
C HIS A 65 -7.95 -11.29 -15.67
N ASN A 66 -7.70 -10.07 -15.16
CA ASN A 66 -7.09 -9.88 -13.84
C ASN A 66 -8.02 -9.16 -12.84
N LEU A 67 -9.20 -8.71 -13.24
CA LEU A 67 -10.15 -8.02 -12.35
C LEU A 67 -10.51 -8.87 -11.11
N ALA A 68 -10.89 -10.14 -11.31
CA ALA A 68 -11.30 -11.00 -10.20
C ALA A 68 -10.16 -11.23 -9.17
N PRO A 69 -8.94 -11.67 -9.55
CA PRO A 69 -7.87 -11.83 -8.57
C PRO A 69 -7.44 -10.50 -7.92
N LEU A 70 -7.43 -9.38 -8.66
CA LEU A 70 -7.02 -8.08 -8.10
C LEU A 70 -8.07 -7.48 -7.16
N THR A 71 -9.36 -7.66 -7.44
CA THR A 71 -10.42 -7.26 -6.49
C THR A 71 -10.38 -8.10 -5.22
N ALA A 72 -10.03 -9.39 -5.31
CA ALA A 72 -9.83 -10.23 -4.13
C ALA A 72 -8.63 -9.75 -3.29
N LEU A 73 -7.48 -9.45 -3.91
CA LEU A 73 -6.31 -8.87 -3.24
C LEU A 73 -6.68 -7.57 -2.49
N VAL A 74 -7.38 -6.65 -3.16
CA VAL A 74 -7.77 -5.37 -2.57
C VAL A 74 -8.80 -5.56 -1.46
N ASN A 75 -9.75 -6.47 -1.62
CA ASN A 75 -10.74 -6.78 -0.58
C ASN A 75 -10.05 -7.36 0.67
N ASN A 76 -9.08 -8.26 0.49
CA ASN A 76 -8.32 -8.83 1.60
C ASN A 76 -7.48 -7.77 2.33
N CYS A 77 -6.89 -6.82 1.59
CA CYS A 77 -6.02 -5.78 2.16
C CYS A 77 -6.79 -4.62 2.80
N LEU A 78 -7.76 -4.04 2.09
CA LEU A 78 -8.47 -2.82 2.49
C LEU A 78 -9.89 -3.08 3.02
N GLY A 79 -10.46 -4.24 2.72
CA GLY A 79 -11.83 -4.61 3.05
C GLY A 79 -12.82 -4.47 1.89
N PRO A 80 -14.07 -4.91 2.08
CA PRO A 80 -15.14 -4.77 1.11
C PRO A 80 -15.52 -3.29 0.91
N ASN A 81 -16.09 -2.95 -0.26
CA ASN A 81 -16.52 -1.59 -0.61
C ASN A 81 -15.37 -0.55 -0.63
N SER A 82 -14.14 -1.00 -0.86
CA SER A 82 -12.96 -0.15 -0.91
C SER A 82 -12.70 0.39 -2.32
N ARG A 83 -12.07 1.56 -2.40
CA ARG A 83 -11.62 2.17 -3.67
C ARG A 83 -10.10 2.26 -3.70
N ILE A 84 -9.52 2.03 -4.87
CA ILE A 84 -8.07 2.03 -5.06
C ILE A 84 -7.70 2.55 -6.45
N ARG A 85 -6.63 3.35 -6.55
CA ARG A 85 -6.12 3.90 -7.81
C ARG A 85 -5.56 2.82 -8.72
N VAL A 86 -5.88 2.97 -10.00
CA VAL A 86 -5.39 2.13 -11.09
C VAL A 86 -5.10 3.01 -12.31
N GLN A 87 -4.28 2.53 -13.23
CA GLN A 87 -3.83 3.30 -14.40
C GLN A 87 -4.88 3.31 -15.50
N ALA A 88 -5.39 2.12 -15.84
CA ALA A 88 -6.24 1.91 -17.01
C ALA A 88 -7.19 0.72 -16.79
N TRP A 89 -8.26 0.69 -17.60
CA TRP A 89 -9.10 -0.48 -17.80
C TRP A 89 -8.90 -1.00 -19.23
N ASP A 90 -8.41 -2.23 -19.36
CA ASP A 90 -7.89 -2.83 -20.59
C ASP A 90 -6.89 -1.87 -21.29
N THR A 91 -7.15 -1.51 -22.55
CA THR A 91 -6.35 -0.54 -23.31
C THR A 91 -6.86 0.90 -23.18
N ASN A 92 -7.90 1.14 -22.37
CA ASN A 92 -8.54 2.44 -22.27
C ASN A 92 -7.95 3.25 -21.12
N THR A 93 -7.26 4.33 -21.48
CA THR A 93 -6.88 5.42 -20.58
C THR A 93 -7.95 6.50 -20.64
N PHE A 94 -8.50 6.93 -19.51
CA PHE A 94 -9.61 7.90 -19.46
C PHE A 94 -9.12 9.36 -19.54
N GLY A 95 -8.23 9.64 -20.51
CA GLY A 95 -7.69 10.97 -20.75
C GLY A 95 -6.96 11.55 -19.53
N THR A 96 -7.41 12.70 -19.03
CA THR A 96 -6.86 13.37 -17.84
C THR A 96 -7.48 12.88 -16.52
N ALA A 97 -8.54 12.08 -16.58
CA ALA A 97 -9.21 11.57 -15.40
C ALA A 97 -8.49 10.32 -14.88
N SER A 98 -8.24 10.31 -13.57
CA SER A 98 -7.72 9.13 -12.88
C SER A 98 -8.80 8.05 -12.76
N LEU A 99 -8.37 6.80 -12.63
CA LEU A 99 -9.27 5.67 -12.40
C LEU A 99 -9.15 5.14 -10.99
N ALA A 100 -10.25 4.54 -10.55
CA ALA A 100 -10.25 3.72 -9.36
C ALA A 100 -11.01 2.41 -9.60
N MET A 101 -10.42 1.32 -9.11
CA MET A 101 -11.13 0.06 -8.93
C MET A 101 -11.90 0.09 -7.62
N TYR A 102 -13.13 -0.40 -7.64
CA TYR A 102 -14.00 -0.56 -6.49
C TYR A 102 -14.18 -2.04 -6.17
N THR A 103 -13.90 -2.46 -4.93
CA THR A 103 -14.23 -3.80 -4.47
C THR A 103 -15.69 -3.85 -4.06
N GLY A 104 -16.43 -4.86 -4.52
CA GLY A 104 -17.80 -5.08 -4.10
C GLY A 104 -17.91 -5.57 -2.65
N PRO A 105 -19.12 -5.93 -2.19
CA PRO A 105 -19.33 -6.51 -0.87
C PRO A 105 -18.68 -7.90 -0.71
N MET A 106 -18.30 -8.54 -1.82
CA MET A 106 -17.66 -9.86 -1.86
C MET A 106 -16.34 -9.80 -2.64
N ALA A 107 -15.36 -10.61 -2.23
CA ALA A 107 -14.09 -10.76 -2.94
C ALA A 107 -14.30 -11.29 -4.37
N GLY A 108 -13.50 -10.83 -5.33
CA GLY A 108 -13.62 -11.23 -6.73
C GLY A 108 -14.65 -10.44 -7.55
N TYR A 109 -15.45 -9.59 -6.89
CA TYR A 109 -16.40 -8.70 -7.54
C TYR A 109 -15.93 -7.26 -7.44
N GLY A 110 -16.05 -6.52 -8.54
CA GLY A 110 -15.70 -5.12 -8.56
C GLY A 110 -15.99 -4.44 -9.88
N THR A 111 -15.80 -3.13 -9.91
CA THR A 111 -15.92 -2.31 -11.10
C THR A 111 -14.73 -1.35 -11.18
N VAL A 112 -14.45 -0.83 -12.37
CA VAL A 112 -13.50 0.27 -12.54
C VAL A 112 -14.28 1.47 -13.04
N ASN A 113 -14.14 2.59 -12.32
CA ASN A 113 -14.84 3.83 -12.62
C ASN A 113 -13.87 5.00 -12.58
N MET A 114 -14.29 6.13 -13.15
CA MET A 114 -13.57 7.39 -13.00
C MET A 114 -13.51 7.81 -11.53
N ALA A 115 -12.40 8.43 -11.15
CA ALA A 115 -12.18 9.00 -9.84
C ALA A 115 -11.55 10.39 -9.98
N SER A 116 -12.00 11.34 -9.17
CA SER A 116 -11.44 12.70 -9.18
C SER A 116 -9.95 12.66 -8.90
N ASN A 117 -9.11 13.41 -9.62
CA ASN A 117 -7.66 13.42 -9.37
C ASN A 117 -7.31 13.89 -7.94
N GLY A 118 -8.13 14.77 -7.34
CA GLY A 118 -7.93 15.24 -5.96
C GLY A 118 -8.30 14.24 -4.86
N GLU A 119 -8.94 13.12 -5.19
CA GLU A 119 -9.34 12.11 -4.20
C GLU A 119 -8.10 11.36 -3.66
N ALA A 120 -7.89 11.33 -2.34
CA ALA A 120 -6.78 10.58 -1.76
C ALA A 120 -7.16 9.11 -1.58
N LEU A 121 -6.54 8.22 -2.36
CA LEU A 121 -6.82 6.77 -2.35
C LEU A 121 -5.51 5.97 -2.27
N HIS A 122 -5.56 4.75 -1.76
CA HIS A 122 -4.45 3.81 -1.95
C HIS A 122 -4.26 3.55 -3.45
N ALA A 123 -3.08 3.08 -3.86
CA ALA A 123 -2.81 2.68 -5.24
C ALA A 123 -2.46 1.21 -5.33
N LEU A 124 -2.92 0.58 -6.41
CA LEU A 124 -2.54 -0.77 -6.79
C LEU A 124 -1.37 -0.68 -7.75
N CYS A 125 -0.24 -1.26 -7.38
CA CYS A 125 0.98 -1.24 -8.15
C CYS A 125 1.29 -2.66 -8.66
N ALA A 126 1.59 -2.79 -9.94
CA ALA A 126 2.20 -4.00 -10.49
C ALA A 126 3.71 -3.96 -10.25
N MET A 127 4.28 -5.06 -9.79
CA MET A 127 5.71 -5.21 -9.62
C MET A 127 6.41 -5.18 -10.99
N THR A 128 7.60 -4.60 -11.03
CA THR A 128 8.49 -4.74 -12.19
C THR A 128 9.53 -5.82 -11.89
N HIS A 129 9.87 -6.64 -12.89
CA HIS A 129 10.71 -7.85 -12.74
C HIS A 129 12.18 -7.58 -12.28
N GLY A 130 12.54 -6.35 -11.89
CA GLY A 130 13.88 -5.97 -11.44
C GLY A 130 14.03 -5.65 -9.96
N THR A 131 12.93 -5.58 -9.19
CA THR A 131 12.92 -5.04 -7.81
C THR A 131 12.44 -6.04 -6.75
N MET A 132 12.37 -7.32 -7.09
CA MET A 132 12.20 -8.41 -6.12
C MET A 132 13.55 -8.74 -5.46
N ALA A 133 14.14 -7.77 -4.78
CA ALA A 133 15.21 -8.02 -3.83
C ALA A 133 15.13 -6.93 -2.77
N ASN A 134 14.63 -7.33 -1.60
CA ASN A 134 14.90 -6.83 -0.25
C ASN A 134 15.41 -5.38 -0.10
N ASP A 135 14.76 -4.62 0.79
CA ASP A 135 15.25 -3.41 1.50
C ASP A 135 14.75 -2.01 1.09
N VAL A 136 14.06 -1.81 -0.04
CA VAL A 136 13.64 -0.43 -0.40
C VAL A 136 12.39 0.08 0.36
N PHE A 137 11.56 -0.82 0.92
CA PHE A 137 10.32 -0.41 1.62
C PHE A 137 10.51 0.01 3.09
N LEU A 138 11.75 0.16 3.56
CA LEU A 138 12.09 0.54 4.93
C LEU A 138 12.40 2.03 5.14
N ALA A 139 12.45 2.85 4.09
CA ALA A 139 12.63 4.29 4.29
C ALA A 139 11.26 4.96 4.48
N GLU A 140 10.82 5.08 5.74
CA GLU A 140 9.93 6.19 6.10
C GLU A 140 10.62 7.50 5.66
N PRO A 141 9.91 8.46 5.03
CA PRO A 141 10.46 9.78 4.83
C PRO A 141 10.72 10.39 6.21
N GLN A 142 11.99 10.50 6.59
CA GLN A 142 12.41 11.28 7.75
C GLN A 142 12.02 12.73 7.49
N MET A 143 10.91 13.16 8.08
CA MET A 143 10.53 14.55 8.18
C MET A 143 11.48 15.24 9.17
N SER A 144 12.63 15.73 8.70
CA SER A 144 13.43 16.68 9.47
C SER A 144 13.02 18.10 9.06
N LYS A 145 12.34 18.76 10.01
CA LYS A 145 11.87 20.14 9.99
C LYS A 145 12.91 21.13 9.45
N GLN A 146 12.42 22.03 8.61
CA GLN A 146 13.02 23.33 8.31
C GLN A 146 12.60 24.36 9.37
N GLY A 147 13.53 25.28 9.68
CA GLY A 147 13.35 26.46 10.54
C GLY A 147 14.20 26.38 11.82
N ASP A 148 14.93 27.40 12.26
CA ASP A 148 15.12 28.78 11.82
C ASP A 148 16.27 29.35 12.67
N GLY A 149 17.09 30.23 12.10
CA GLY A 149 17.63 31.41 12.77
C GLY A 149 18.71 31.34 13.88
N GLN A 150 19.67 32.25 13.72
CA GLN A 150 20.50 32.95 14.73
C GLN A 150 21.71 32.18 15.29
N SER A 151 22.92 32.75 15.35
CA SER A 151 23.41 34.13 15.20
C SER A 151 24.87 34.14 14.74
#